data_AF-A0A9E1YIA2-F1
#
_entry.id   AF-A0A9E1YIA2-F1
#
_cell.length_a   1.000
_cell.length_b   1.000
_cell.length_c   1.000
_cell.angle_alpha   90.00
_cell.angle_beta   90.00
_cell.angle_gamma   90.00
#
_symmetry.space_group_name_H-M   'P 1'
#
loop_
_entity.id
_entity.type
_entity.pdbx_description
1 polymer ?
#
loop_
_entity_poly.entity_id
_entity_poly.type
_entity_poly.pdbx_seq_one_letter_code
_entity_poly.pdbx_strand_id
1 'polypeptide(L)'
;MPLRQYSLAAQCGFLIVPLPLLIFLGNPAIGLLVGSALSLSFNGKIIPISGQLGKLALQTAIILLGLKLDAERLIQISADYSLLVTAYVLITLAVGLLMGKMLYNNPVSSQLISSGTAICGGTTIASLAPIINARPELTAVALTL
;
A
#
# COMPACT_ATOMS: atom_id res chain seq x y z
N MET A 1 -34.79 2.62 -10.56
CA MET A 1 -33.76 3.19 -9.67
C MET A 1 -34.18 3.11 -8.18
N PRO A 2 -34.18 1.93 -7.53
CA PRO A 2 -34.07 1.92 -6.05
C PRO A 2 -33.21 0.79 -5.43
N LEU A 3 -32.61 -0.11 -6.22
CA LEU A 3 -31.87 -1.28 -5.69
C LEU A 3 -30.40 -1.03 -5.32
N ARG A 4 -29.83 0.14 -5.65
CA ARG A 4 -28.41 0.47 -5.40
C ARG A 4 -28.14 1.09 -4.02
N GLN A 5 -29.17 1.63 -3.36
CA GLN A 5 -29.07 2.22 -2.02
C GLN A 5 -29.13 1.18 -0.89
N TYR A 6 -29.80 0.03 -1.09
CA TYR A 6 -29.94 -1.01 -0.05
C TYR A 6 -28.62 -1.76 0.24
N SER A 7 -27.78 -1.98 -0.78
CA SER A 7 -26.45 -2.59 -0.62
C SER A 7 -25.45 -1.68 0.10
N LEU A 8 -25.62 -0.35 0.02
CA LEU A 8 -24.72 0.63 0.66
C LEU A 8 -24.96 0.71 2.17
N ALA A 9 -26.22 0.59 2.62
CA ALA A 9 -26.58 0.57 4.04
C ALA A 9 -26.14 -0.73 4.77
N ALA A 10 -26.23 -1.88 4.09
CA ALA A 10 -25.73 -3.16 4.62
C ALA A 10 -24.19 -3.21 4.69
N GLN A 11 -23.50 -2.53 3.76
CA GLN A 11 -22.05 -2.48 3.67
C GLN A 11 -21.43 -1.52 4.70
N CYS A 12 -22.15 -0.47 5.12
CA CYS A 12 -21.80 0.28 6.33
C CYS A 12 -22.02 -0.56 7.61
N GLY A 13 -23.11 -1.33 7.69
CA GLY A 13 -23.42 -2.16 8.87
C GLY A 13 -22.37 -3.24 9.16
N PHE A 14 -21.88 -3.96 8.15
CA PHE A 14 -20.87 -5.02 8.33
C PHE A 14 -19.46 -4.47 8.57
N LEU A 15 -19.16 -3.25 8.11
CA LEU A 15 -17.88 -2.57 8.34
C LEU A 15 -17.79 -1.90 9.74
N ILE A 16 -18.94 -1.58 10.36
CA ILE A 16 -19.01 -0.95 11.69
C ILE A 16 -18.83 -1.95 12.84
N VAL A 17 -19.17 -3.23 12.66
CA VAL A 17 -19.08 -4.25 13.73
C VAL A 17 -17.64 -4.61 14.15
N PRO A 18 -16.62 -4.69 13.29
CA PRO A 18 -15.25 -4.95 13.73
C PRO A 18 -14.45 -3.68 14.09
N LEU A 19 -14.95 -2.48 13.75
CA LEU A 19 -14.29 -1.20 14.01
C LEU A 19 -13.94 -0.95 15.49
N PRO A 20 -14.81 -1.24 16.48
CA PRO A 20 -14.44 -1.13 17.89
C PRO A 20 -13.43 -2.19 18.36
N LEU A 21 -13.39 -3.37 17.71
CA LEU A 21 -12.43 -4.44 18.03
C LEU A 21 -11.02 -4.11 17.51
N LEU A 22 -10.91 -3.42 16.38
CA LEU A 22 -9.65 -2.99 15.77
C LEU A 22 -8.94 -1.89 16.57
N ILE A 23 -9.72 -0.98 17.17
CA ILE A 23 -9.21 0.05 18.08
C ILE A 23 -8.73 -0.57 19.40
N PHE A 24 -9.33 -1.67 19.84
CA PHE A 24 -8.93 -2.34 21.09
C PHE A 24 -7.63 -3.14 20.97
N LEU A 25 -7.27 -3.63 19.77
CA LEU A 25 -6.10 -4.49 19.57
C LEU A 25 -4.89 -3.81 18.92
N GLY A 26 -5.05 -2.61 18.36
CA GLY A 26 -3.94 -1.79 17.84
C GLY A 26 -3.09 -2.45 16.73
N ASN A 27 -3.53 -3.57 16.14
CA ASN A 27 -2.73 -4.39 15.25
C ASN A 27 -3.18 -4.25 13.78
N PRO A 28 -2.37 -3.64 12.89
CA PRO A 28 -2.71 -3.47 11.48
C PRO A 28 -2.77 -4.79 10.68
N ALA A 29 -2.10 -5.85 11.15
CA ALA A 29 -2.08 -7.14 10.46
C ALA A 29 -3.47 -7.80 10.40
N ILE A 30 -4.26 -7.66 11.47
CA ILE A 30 -5.62 -8.22 11.53
C ILE A 30 -6.56 -7.46 10.60
N GLY A 31 -6.40 -6.14 10.49
CA GLY A 31 -7.15 -5.33 9.53
C GLY A 31 -6.90 -5.76 8.09
N LEU A 32 -5.63 -6.05 7.75
CA LEU A 32 -5.26 -6.56 6.42
C LEU A 32 -5.86 -7.95 6.15
N LEU A 33 -5.80 -8.85 7.13
CA LEU A 33 -6.33 -10.22 7.07
C LEU A 33 -7.85 -10.26 6.88
N VAL A 34 -8.59 -9.44 7.65
CA VAL A 34 -10.05 -9.37 7.53
C VAL A 34 -10.44 -8.72 6.20
N GLY A 35 -9.71 -7.68 5.76
CA GLY A 35 -9.92 -7.03 4.47
C GLY A 35 -9.70 -7.97 3.28
N SER A 36 -8.62 -8.77 3.30
CA SER A 36 -8.35 -9.75 2.25
C SER A 36 -9.38 -10.89 2.26
N ALA A 37 -9.73 -11.43 3.44
CA ALA A 37 -10.76 -12.46 3.58
C ALA A 37 -12.14 -12.02 3.06
N LEU A 38 -12.51 -10.76 3.31
CA LEU A 38 -13.76 -10.17 2.81
C LEU A 38 -13.72 -9.96 1.29
N SER A 39 -12.56 -9.54 0.75
CA SER A 39 -12.35 -9.38 -0.69
C SER A 39 -12.52 -10.69 -1.46
N LEU A 40 -12.06 -11.83 -0.89
CA LEU A 40 -12.28 -13.15 -1.48
C LEU A 40 -13.75 -13.61 -1.39
N SER A 41 -14.46 -13.26 -0.32
CA SER A 41 -15.88 -13.64 -0.14
C SER A 41 -16.82 -12.87 -1.08
N PHE A 42 -16.45 -11.65 -1.49
CA PHE A 42 -17.21 -10.85 -2.45
C PHE A 42 -16.59 -10.96 -3.85
N ASN A 43 -17.04 -11.96 -4.62
CA ASN A 43 -16.60 -12.33 -5.96
C ASN A 43 -16.56 -11.16 -6.98
N GLY A 44 -15.50 -10.35 -6.95
CA GLY A 44 -15.07 -9.44 -8.01
C GLY A 44 -15.96 -8.24 -8.33
N LYS A 45 -17.08 -8.02 -7.63
CA LYS A 45 -17.96 -6.84 -7.84
C LYS A 45 -17.42 -5.63 -7.09
N ILE A 46 -16.18 -5.25 -7.42
CA ILE A 46 -15.49 -4.13 -6.82
C ILE A 46 -16.05 -2.85 -7.44
N ILE A 47 -16.61 -2.01 -6.58
CA ILE A 47 -17.16 -0.72 -6.95
C ILE A 47 -15.96 0.13 -7.43
N PRO A 48 -16.00 0.75 -8.63
CA PRO A 48 -14.86 1.52 -9.17
C PRO A 48 -14.44 2.71 -8.30
N ILE A 49 -15.28 3.09 -7.33
CA ILE A 49 -14.99 4.13 -6.33
C ILE A 49 -14.01 3.70 -5.22
N SER A 50 -13.74 2.39 -5.06
CA SER A 50 -12.95 1.87 -3.93
C SER A 50 -11.50 2.38 -3.93
N GLY A 51 -10.90 2.53 -5.11
CA GLY A 51 -9.53 3.06 -5.22
C GLY A 51 -9.42 4.52 -4.77
N GLN A 52 -10.46 5.33 -5.03
CA GLN A 52 -10.47 6.75 -4.67
C GLN A 52 -10.69 6.93 -3.16
N LEU A 53 -11.57 6.13 -2.55
CA LEU A 53 -11.74 6.08 -1.09
C LEU A 53 -10.46 5.61 -0.38
N GLY A 54 -9.79 4.57 -0.89
CA GLY A 54 -8.52 4.08 -0.34
C GLY A 54 -7.42 5.14 -0.39
N LYS A 55 -7.30 5.89 -1.50
CA LYS A 55 -6.36 7.02 -1.60
C LYS A 55 -6.64 8.10 -0.56
N LEU A 56 -7.90 8.52 -0.42
CA LEU A 56 -8.28 9.54 0.55
C LEU A 56 -8.01 9.07 1.99
N ALA A 57 -8.35 7.82 2.32
CA ALA A 57 -8.08 7.24 3.63
C ALA A 57 -6.57 7.13 3.93
N LEU A 58 -5.75 6.74 2.95
CA LEU A 58 -4.30 6.67 3.14
C LEU A 58 -3.70 8.07 3.31
N GLN A 59 -4.17 9.04 2.53
CA GLN A 59 -3.68 10.42 2.61
C GLN A 59 -4.04 11.07 3.95
N THR A 60 -5.26 10.86 4.47
CA THR A 60 -5.63 11.34 5.81
C THR A 60 -4.81 10.66 6.91
N ALA A 61 -4.53 9.36 6.77
CA ALA A 61 -3.68 8.64 7.71
C ALA A 61 -2.24 9.20 7.73
N ILE A 62 -1.66 9.52 6.58
CA ILE A 62 -0.30 10.11 6.49
C ILE A 62 -0.27 11.50 7.16
N ILE A 63 -1.31 12.32 6.98
CA ILE A 63 -1.41 13.65 7.60
C ILE A 63 -1.51 13.52 9.13
N LEU A 64 -2.37 12.62 9.63
CA LEU A 64 -2.47 12.35 11.07
C LEU A 64 -1.18 11.78 11.66
N LEU A 65 -0.49 10.90 10.91
CA LEU A 65 0.80 10.35 11.33
C LEU A 65 1.84 11.45 11.48
N GLY A 66 1.87 12.43 10.57
CA GLY A 66 2.73 13.61 10.67
C GLY A 66 2.44 14.48 11.89
N LEU A 67 1.15 14.72 12.21
CA LEU A 67 0.76 15.47 13.41
C LEU A 67 1.07 14.73 14.72
N LYS A 68 1.11 13.39 14.68
CA LYS A 68 1.43 12.55 15.85
C LYS A 68 2.94 12.47 16.13
N LEU A 69 3.78 12.68 15.11
CA LEU A 69 5.22 12.57 15.24
C LEU A 69 5.82 13.82 15.88
N ASP A 70 6.66 13.62 16.89
CA ASP A 70 7.42 14.70 17.51
C ASP A 70 8.59 15.12 16.60
N ALA A 71 8.61 16.39 16.22
CA ALA A 71 9.58 16.93 15.26
C ALA A 71 11.03 16.83 15.77
N GLU A 72 11.24 16.97 17.07
CA GLU A 72 12.57 16.96 17.67
C GLU A 72 13.16 15.54 17.69
N ARG A 73 12.33 14.55 18.04
CA ARG A 73 12.72 13.12 17.94
C ARG A 73 12.96 12.67 16.51
N LEU A 74 12.15 13.13 15.56
CA LEU A 74 12.32 12.81 14.14
C LEU A 74 13.68 13.26 13.60
N ILE A 75 14.13 14.47 13.95
CA ILE A 75 15.40 15.02 13.46
C ILE A 75 16.60 14.25 14.03
N GLN A 76 16.56 13.89 15.31
CA GLN A 76 17.60 13.09 15.95
C GLN A 76 17.73 11.70 15.30
N ILE A 77 16.59 11.00 15.15
CA ILE A 77 16.54 9.67 14.55
C ILE A 77 16.96 9.76 13.07
N SER A 78 16.40 10.70 12.30
CA SER A 78 16.73 10.79 10.88
C SER A 78 18.20 11.10 10.63
N ALA A 79 18.87 11.90 11.47
CA ALA A 79 20.30 12.16 11.32
C ALA A 79 21.15 10.88 11.49
N ASP A 80 20.86 10.06 12.49
CA ASP A 80 21.61 8.82 12.76
C ASP A 80 21.30 7.69 11.77
N TYR A 81 20.02 7.55 11.36
CA TYR A 81 19.60 6.43 10.51
C TYR A 81 19.61 6.76 9.01
N SER A 82 19.71 8.03 8.59
CA SER A 82 19.66 8.41 7.16
C SER A 82 20.72 7.69 6.31
N LEU A 83 21.95 7.64 6.80
CA LEU A 83 23.06 7.02 6.08
C LEU A 83 22.90 5.49 6.01
N LEU A 84 22.41 4.89 7.10
CA LEU A 84 22.18 3.46 7.23
C LEU A 84 21.03 2.99 6.34
N VAL A 85 19.91 3.72 6.34
CA VAL A 85 18.74 3.43 5.49
C VAL A 85 19.08 3.60 4.01
N THR A 86 19.82 4.66 3.65
CA THR A 86 20.22 4.88 2.26
C THR A 86 21.12 3.75 1.75
N ALA A 87 22.10 3.32 2.55
CA ALA A 87 22.94 2.17 2.21
C ALA A 87 22.13 0.86 2.10
N TYR A 88 21.22 0.61 3.05
CA TYR A 88 20.35 -0.57 3.03
C TYR A 88 19.45 -0.62 1.79
N VAL A 89 18.82 0.50 1.42
CA VAL A 89 17.99 0.60 0.22
C VAL A 89 18.83 0.40 -1.03
N LEU A 90 20.02 1.00 -1.12
CA LEU A 90 20.93 0.81 -2.26
C LEU A 90 21.36 -0.66 -2.43
N ILE A 91 21.73 -1.33 -1.33
CA ILE A 91 22.13 -2.74 -1.36
C ILE A 91 20.93 -3.61 -1.77
N THR A 92 19.76 -3.38 -1.16
CA THR A 92 18.54 -4.14 -1.47
C THR A 92 18.11 -3.95 -2.92
N LEU A 93 18.20 -2.71 -3.44
CA LEU A 93 17.90 -2.39 -4.83
C LEU A 93 18.92 -3.02 -5.78
N ALA A 94 20.22 -2.98 -5.46
CA ALA A 94 21.26 -3.61 -6.26
C ALA A 94 21.06 -5.13 -6.34
N VAL A 95 20.78 -5.78 -5.22
CA VAL A 95 20.48 -7.23 -5.16
C VAL A 95 19.20 -7.55 -5.91
N GLY A 96 18.14 -6.77 -5.71
CA GLY A 96 16.84 -6.95 -6.38
C GLY A 96 16.90 -6.76 -7.89
N LEU A 97 17.68 -5.78 -8.38
CA LEU A 97 17.91 -5.58 -9.81
C LEU A 97 18.82 -6.66 -10.42
N LEU A 98 19.81 -7.15 -9.67
CA LEU A 98 20.69 -8.21 -10.13
C LEU A 98 19.92 -9.54 -10.31
N MET A 99 19.09 -9.88 -9.32
CA MET A 99 18.17 -11.03 -9.39
C MET A 99 17.10 -10.84 -10.48
N GLY A 100 16.54 -9.64 -10.57
CA GLY A 100 15.55 -9.29 -11.57
C GLY A 100 16.08 -9.31 -13.00
N LYS A 101 17.37 -9.01 -13.22
CA LYS A 101 18.01 -9.10 -14.54
C LYS A 101 18.27 -10.56 -14.96
N MET A 102 18.49 -11.46 -14.01
CA MET A 102 18.68 -12.88 -14.28
C MET A 102 17.35 -13.57 -14.65
N LEU A 103 16.24 -13.05 -14.15
CA LEU A 103 14.89 -13.47 -14.51
C LEU A 103 14.38 -12.61 -15.67
N TYR A 104 14.59 -13.06 -16.91
CA TYR A 104 14.26 -12.42 -18.21
C TYR A 104 12.81 -11.88 -18.31
N ASN A 105 12.48 -10.85 -17.54
CA ASN A 105 11.17 -10.22 -17.48
C ASN A 105 11.38 -8.72 -17.59
N ASN A 106 10.43 -8.05 -18.24
CA ASN A 106 10.49 -6.64 -18.63
C ASN A 106 11.27 -5.75 -17.63
N PRO A 107 12.31 -5.01 -18.06
CA PRO A 107 13.16 -4.24 -17.15
C PRO A 107 12.34 -3.24 -16.32
N VAL A 108 11.26 -2.73 -16.91
CA VAL A 108 10.30 -1.85 -16.25
C VAL A 108 9.65 -2.56 -15.06
N SER A 109 8.97 -3.70 -15.23
CA SER A 109 8.35 -4.43 -14.12
C SER A 109 9.33 -4.83 -13.02
N SER A 110 10.51 -5.31 -13.39
CA SER A 110 11.52 -5.69 -12.41
C SER A 110 11.98 -4.51 -11.56
N GLN A 111 12.08 -3.30 -12.16
CA GLN A 111 12.41 -2.08 -11.42
C GLN A 111 11.27 -1.65 -10.50
N LEU A 112 10.00 -1.73 -10.94
CA LEU A 112 8.84 -1.42 -10.08
C LEU A 112 8.74 -2.38 -8.89
N ILE A 113 8.87 -3.69 -9.13
CA ILE A 113 8.82 -4.70 -8.08
C ILE A 113 9.97 -4.47 -7.10
N SER A 114 11.22 -4.38 -7.59
CA SER A 114 12.39 -4.26 -6.73
C SER A 114 12.35 -2.99 -5.88
N SER A 115 11.99 -1.85 -6.47
CA SER A 115 11.85 -0.58 -5.73
C SER A 115 10.66 -0.60 -4.77
N GLY A 116 9.55 -1.25 -5.14
CA GLY A 116 8.42 -1.51 -4.27
C GLY A 116 8.85 -2.27 -3.02
N THR A 117 9.42 -3.46 -3.16
CA THR A 117 9.84 -4.28 -2.00
C THR A 117 10.97 -3.68 -1.18
N ALA A 118 11.83 -2.85 -1.77
CA ALA A 118 12.95 -2.25 -1.05
C ALA A 118 12.57 -1.04 -0.16
N ILE A 119 11.46 -0.37 -0.45
CA ILE A 119 11.10 0.91 0.21
C ILE A 119 9.81 0.76 1.02
N CYS A 120 8.64 0.79 0.38
CA CYS A 120 7.35 0.76 1.06
C CYS A 120 6.22 0.10 0.25
N GLY A 121 6.57 -0.75 -0.71
CA GLY A 121 5.68 -1.64 -1.44
C GLY A 121 4.80 -0.90 -2.45
N GLY A 122 3.49 -1.05 -2.28
CA GLY A 122 2.47 -0.53 -3.19
C GLY A 122 2.43 0.99 -3.32
N THR A 123 2.81 1.75 -2.27
CA THR A 123 2.83 3.22 -2.32
C THR A 123 3.92 3.75 -3.25
N THR A 124 5.08 3.10 -3.24
CA THR A 124 6.18 3.34 -4.18
C THR A 124 5.75 2.98 -5.60
N ILE A 125 5.15 1.80 -5.80
CA ILE A 125 4.69 1.33 -7.12
C ILE A 125 3.66 2.30 -7.72
N ALA A 126 2.68 2.74 -6.93
CA ALA A 126 1.64 3.68 -7.39
C ALA A 126 2.20 5.06 -7.76
N SER A 127 3.25 5.52 -7.07
CA SER A 127 3.89 6.82 -7.32
C SER A 127 4.89 6.79 -8.48
N LEU A 128 5.65 5.69 -8.60
CA LEU A 128 6.67 5.53 -9.65
C LEU A 128 6.09 5.11 -10.99
N ALA A 129 4.94 4.43 -11.03
CA ALA A 129 4.28 3.99 -12.26
C ALA A 129 4.12 5.10 -13.32
N PRO A 130 3.61 6.31 -13.00
CA PRO A 130 3.54 7.39 -13.98
C PRO A 130 4.91 7.99 -14.34
N ILE A 131 5.89 7.93 -13.44
CA ILE A 131 7.24 8.52 -13.66
C ILE A 131 8.03 7.72 -14.70
N ILE A 132 7.91 6.40 -14.67
CA ILE A 132 8.61 5.49 -15.60
C ILE A 132 7.75 5.05 -16.79
N ASN A 133 6.58 5.65 -16.99
CA ASN A 133 5.60 5.27 -18.03
C ASN A 133 5.30 3.75 -18.03
N ALA A 134 5.09 3.18 -16.84
CA ALA A 134 4.74 1.78 -16.70
C ALA A 134 3.35 1.50 -17.31
N ARG A 135 3.26 0.44 -18.13
CA ARG A 135 1.98 -0.02 -18.68
C ARG A 135 1.05 -0.46 -17.53
N PRO A 136 -0.25 -0.14 -17.58
CA PRO A 136 -1.18 -0.43 -16.48
C PRO A 136 -1.26 -1.92 -16.13
N GLU A 137 -1.08 -2.82 -17.10
CA GLU A 137 -0.97 -4.27 -16.87
C GLU A 137 0.22 -4.63 -15.97
N LEU A 138 1.39 -4.02 -16.21
CA LEU A 138 2.61 -4.28 -15.45
C LEU A 138 2.49 -3.71 -14.03
N THR A 139 1.82 -2.57 -13.88
CA THR A 139 1.55 -1.95 -12.58
C THR A 139 0.57 -2.77 -11.76
N ALA A 140 -0.48 -3.32 -12.38
CA ALA A 140 -1.45 -4.17 -11.70
C ALA A 140 -0.79 -5.44 -11.14
N VAL A 141 0.07 -6.10 -11.91
CA VAL A 141 0.82 -7.28 -11.46
C VAL A 141 1.79 -6.92 -10.32
N ALA A 142 2.44 -5.75 -10.40
CA ALA A 142 3.33 -5.30 -9.32
C ALA A 142 2.58 -5.02 -8.00
N LEU A 143 1.35 -4.52 -8.08
CA LEU A 143 0.52 -4.21 -6.90
C LEU A 143 -0.09 -5.44 -6.22
N THR A 144 -0.09 -6.60 -6.88
CA THR A 144 -0.61 -7.85 -6.30
C THR A 144 0.38 -8.58 -5.39
N LEU A 145 1.61 -8.07 -5.27
CA LEU A 145 2.63 -8.55 -4.33
C LEU A 145 2.43 -7.95 -2.93
#